data_AF-A0A1S2R4K5-F1
#
_entry.id   AF-A0A1S2R4K5-F1
#
_cell.length_a   1.000
_cell.length_b   1.000
_cell.length_c   1.000
_cell.angle_alpha   90.00
_cell.angle_beta   90.00
_cell.angle_gamma   90.00
#
_symmetry.space_group_name_H-M   'P 1'
#
loop_
_entity.id
_entity.type
_entity.pdbx_description
1 polymer ?
#
loop_
_entity_poly.entity_id
_entity_poly.type
_entity_poly.pdbx_seq_one_letter_code
_entity_poly.pdbx_strand_id
1 'polypeptide(L)'
;MTSDVIPVRKGEELDNARLEDYLKSSFMDLPDSPLVIEQFNVGRSNLTYSLKAGDWEGVLRRPPLGPLAPKAHDVEREYHILKEIQPHFPAAPKPFLFADPSVLGYPFFIMERKHGVVLDTGFPDNSAATPELCRIISTAMVDSLGSLHAVDYKRTKLPEMTKPDGFLERQVHGWISRYHRAATDEIPGALQLMDWLAAHIPISQEPAVIHYDYKLNNAMFNEDLTEMIGLFDWEMATVGDPLADLGAAMSYWIQHDDPPHLKKGMGDIPITAQPGFFSRDEFIKAYSRKTGRDVSDMNFYLTFAYFKLAVICQQIYFRWKKGQTQDVRFANLNVFVKTLIQHAFHVSSNRI
;
A
#
# COMPACT_ATOMS: atom_id res chain seq x y z
N MET A 1 -3.68 10.97 23.13
CA MET A 1 -3.76 10.76 21.67
C MET A 1 -3.80 12.11 20.96
N THR A 2 -2.79 12.42 20.16
CA THR A 2 -2.85 13.54 19.21
C THR A 2 -3.90 13.23 18.15
N SER A 3 -4.72 14.21 17.79
CA SER A 3 -5.68 14.11 16.68
C SER A 3 -4.97 13.66 15.40
N ASP A 4 -5.50 12.66 14.71
CA ASP A 4 -5.00 12.18 13.42
C ASP A 4 -5.51 13.03 12.24
N VAL A 5 -6.44 13.94 12.53
CA VAL A 5 -6.93 14.96 11.63
C VAL A 5 -6.40 16.35 11.99
N ILE A 6 -6.27 17.19 10.97
CA ILE A 6 -5.85 18.59 11.01
C ILE A 6 -6.84 19.45 10.24
N PRO A 7 -6.85 20.79 10.44
CA PRO A 7 -7.53 21.69 9.53
C PRO A 7 -7.07 21.45 8.08
N VAL A 8 -8.00 21.55 7.14
CA VAL A 8 -7.69 21.35 5.71
C VAL A 8 -6.57 22.28 5.28
N ARG A 9 -5.55 21.74 4.62
CA ARG A 9 -4.40 22.53 4.15
C ARG A 9 -4.84 23.55 3.12
N LYS A 10 -4.19 24.71 3.13
CA LYS A 10 -4.47 25.80 2.19
C LYS A 10 -4.28 25.36 0.74
N GLY A 11 -5.29 25.56 -0.10
CA GLY A 11 -5.31 25.13 -1.51
C GLY A 11 -5.83 23.70 -1.73
N GLU A 12 -6.08 22.95 -0.66
CA GLU A 12 -6.64 21.59 -0.68
C GLU A 12 -8.10 21.56 -0.17
N GLU A 13 -8.76 22.71 -0.07
CA GLU A 13 -10.14 22.83 0.40
C GLU A 13 -11.15 22.16 -0.55
N LEU A 14 -12.25 21.68 0.02
CA LEU A 14 -13.40 21.15 -0.71
C LEU A 14 -14.51 22.22 -0.77
N ASP A 15 -15.38 22.15 -1.77
CA ASP A 15 -16.60 22.94 -1.80
C ASP A 15 -17.62 22.32 -0.83
N ASN A 16 -17.60 22.78 0.43
CA ASN A 16 -18.38 22.20 1.52
C ASN A 16 -19.89 22.22 1.22
N ALA A 17 -20.43 23.32 0.68
CA ALA A 17 -21.85 23.44 0.40
C ALA A 17 -22.28 22.44 -0.68
N ARG A 18 -21.51 22.36 -1.77
CA ARG A 18 -21.80 21.42 -2.85
C ARG A 18 -21.66 19.97 -2.44
N LEU A 19 -20.66 19.65 -1.60
CA LEU A 19 -20.51 18.30 -1.05
C LEU A 19 -21.67 17.97 -0.11
N GLU A 20 -22.03 18.86 0.81
CA GLU A 20 -23.13 18.63 1.75
C GLU A 20 -24.47 18.40 1.03
N ASP A 21 -24.81 19.23 0.03
CA ASP A 21 -26.01 19.06 -0.79
C ASP A 21 -26.00 17.72 -1.55
N TYR A 22 -24.84 17.33 -2.09
CA TYR A 22 -24.68 16.04 -2.77
C TYR A 22 -24.85 14.86 -1.81
N LEU A 23 -24.29 14.92 -0.59
CA LEU A 23 -24.42 13.85 0.38
C LEU A 23 -25.85 13.74 0.92
N LYS A 24 -26.52 14.85 1.20
CA LYS A 24 -27.93 14.87 1.60
C LYS A 24 -28.86 14.25 0.55
N SER A 25 -28.53 14.41 -0.73
CA SER A 25 -29.34 13.83 -1.83
C SER A 25 -28.97 12.39 -2.19
N SER A 26 -27.72 11.98 -1.99
CA SER A 26 -27.19 10.69 -2.47
C SER A 26 -27.02 9.65 -1.36
N PHE A 27 -26.96 10.08 -0.09
CA PHE A 27 -26.69 9.22 1.06
C PHE A 27 -27.85 9.31 2.06
N MET A 28 -28.74 8.31 2.02
CA MET A 28 -30.02 8.31 2.74
C MET A 28 -29.89 8.37 4.27
N ASP A 29 -28.73 8.00 4.81
CA ASP A 29 -28.48 7.89 6.25
C ASP A 29 -27.65 9.05 6.83
N LEU A 30 -27.42 10.14 6.07
CA LEU A 30 -26.70 11.29 6.59
C LEU A 30 -27.57 12.05 7.61
N PRO A 31 -27.12 12.26 8.87
CA PRO A 31 -27.86 13.05 9.84
C PRO A 31 -28.05 14.50 9.38
N ASP A 32 -29.17 15.12 9.78
CA ASP A 32 -29.39 16.55 9.57
C ASP A 32 -28.55 17.37 10.56
N SER A 33 -27.26 17.47 10.25
CA SER A 33 -26.25 18.17 11.04
C SER A 33 -25.21 18.78 10.10
N PRO A 34 -24.59 19.91 10.47
CA PRO A 34 -23.57 20.53 9.62
C PRO A 34 -22.43 19.57 9.32
N LEU A 35 -21.98 19.53 8.06
CA LEU A 35 -20.85 18.73 7.64
C LEU A 35 -19.54 19.39 8.07
N VAL A 36 -18.81 18.73 8.97
CA VAL A 36 -17.45 19.11 9.37
C VAL A 36 -16.46 18.36 8.49
N ILE A 37 -15.53 19.09 7.88
CA ILE A 37 -14.50 18.54 7.01
C ILE A 37 -13.13 18.88 7.58
N GLU A 38 -12.36 17.84 7.86
CA GLU A 38 -10.97 17.92 8.28
C GLU A 38 -10.11 17.05 7.37
N GLN A 39 -8.79 17.16 7.47
CA GLN A 39 -7.86 16.42 6.63
C GLN A 39 -6.98 15.51 7.47
N PHE A 40 -6.69 14.31 6.98
CA PHE A 40 -5.73 13.45 7.65
C PHE A 40 -4.30 14.03 7.58
N ASN A 41 -3.58 13.93 8.69
CA ASN A 41 -2.22 14.47 8.80
C ASN A 41 -1.17 13.60 8.06
N VAL A 42 -1.54 12.38 7.69
CA VAL A 42 -0.75 11.37 6.96
C VAL A 42 -1.39 11.00 5.62
N GLY A 43 -0.59 10.45 4.71
CA GLY A 43 -0.98 10.14 3.32
C GLY A 43 -0.30 11.07 2.31
N ARG A 44 0.27 10.50 1.24
CA ARG A 44 1.07 11.26 0.25
C ARG A 44 0.63 11.10 -1.21
N SER A 45 -0.14 10.06 -1.56
CA SER A 45 -0.56 9.79 -2.94
C SER A 45 -1.89 10.48 -3.26
N ASN A 46 -2.97 10.06 -2.61
CA ASN A 46 -4.30 10.66 -2.71
C ASN A 46 -4.59 11.56 -1.50
N LEU A 47 -5.45 12.56 -1.71
CA LEU A 47 -5.90 13.42 -0.61
C LEU A 47 -7.08 12.73 0.09
N THR A 48 -6.98 12.62 1.41
CA THR A 48 -7.98 11.97 2.27
C THR A 48 -8.49 12.95 3.33
N TYR A 49 -9.80 13.02 3.47
CA TYR A 49 -10.50 13.94 4.36
C TYR A 49 -11.41 13.17 5.30
N SER A 50 -11.46 13.61 6.55
CA SER A 50 -12.45 13.16 7.52
C SER A 50 -13.71 13.97 7.32
N LEU A 51 -14.84 13.30 7.19
CA LEU A 51 -16.18 13.87 7.10
C LEU A 51 -16.94 13.48 8.35
N LYS A 52 -17.59 14.47 9.00
CA LYS A 52 -18.43 14.22 10.17
C LYS A 52 -19.73 15.01 10.09
N ALA A 53 -20.85 14.35 10.35
CA ALA A 53 -22.17 14.97 10.46
C ALA A 53 -22.94 14.30 11.61
N GLY A 54 -23.06 14.99 12.75
CA GLY A 54 -23.58 14.37 13.97
C GLY A 54 -22.70 13.19 14.42
N ASP A 55 -23.31 12.02 14.60
CA ASP A 55 -22.62 10.77 14.94
C ASP A 55 -22.12 9.98 13.72
N TRP A 56 -22.44 10.41 12.50
CA TRP A 56 -21.96 9.77 11.29
C TRP A 56 -20.54 10.27 10.94
N GLU A 57 -19.66 9.33 10.60
CA GLU A 57 -18.30 9.60 10.15
C GLU A 57 -17.99 8.84 8.85
N GLY A 58 -17.22 9.49 7.98
CA GLY A 58 -16.77 8.93 6.71
C GLY A 58 -15.41 9.49 6.30
N VAL A 59 -14.75 8.79 5.39
CA VAL A 59 -13.48 9.23 4.79
C VAL A 59 -13.69 9.49 3.32
N LEU A 60 -13.50 10.74 2.89
CA LEU A 60 -13.48 11.10 1.47
C LEU A 60 -12.07 10.92 0.93
N ARG A 61 -11.94 10.22 -0.20
CA ARG A 61 -10.68 10.03 -0.92
C ARG A 61 -10.81 10.54 -2.35
N ARG A 62 -9.86 11.38 -2.76
CA ARG A 62 -9.79 11.97 -4.11
C ARG A 62 -8.35 11.98 -4.64
N PRO A 63 -8.18 12.10 -5.98
CA PRO A 63 -6.86 12.29 -6.57
C PRO A 63 -6.17 13.57 -6.08
N PRO A 64 -4.82 13.61 -6.13
CA PRO A 64 -4.06 14.81 -5.78
C PRO A 64 -4.33 15.96 -6.75
N LEU A 65 -3.90 17.16 -6.38
CA LEU A 65 -4.00 18.35 -7.25
C LEU A 65 -3.03 18.26 -8.44
N GLY A 66 -3.42 18.87 -9.55
CA GLY A 66 -2.56 19.03 -10.74
C GLY A 66 -2.74 17.93 -11.80
N PRO A 67 -1.90 17.97 -12.86
CA PRO A 67 -2.01 17.03 -13.97
C PRO A 67 -1.64 15.61 -13.53
N LEU A 68 -2.55 14.67 -13.75
CA LEU A 68 -2.35 13.26 -13.43
C LEU A 68 -1.89 12.49 -14.67
N ALA A 69 -0.98 11.54 -14.48
CA ALA A 69 -0.64 10.61 -15.55
C ALA A 69 -1.88 9.75 -15.88
N PRO A 70 -2.10 9.34 -17.15
CA PRO A 70 -3.23 8.50 -17.52
C PRO A 70 -3.28 7.23 -16.66
N LYS A 71 -4.46 6.94 -16.07
CA LYS A 71 -4.72 5.81 -15.15
C LYS A 71 -3.98 5.83 -13.81
N ALA A 72 -3.26 6.90 -13.48
CA ALA A 72 -2.77 7.11 -12.12
C ALA A 72 -3.91 7.65 -11.24
N HIS A 73 -3.95 7.24 -9.96
CA HIS A 73 -4.95 7.71 -8.99
C HIS A 73 -6.40 7.42 -9.43
N ASP A 74 -6.64 6.23 -9.98
CA ASP A 74 -7.97 5.77 -10.39
C ASP A 74 -8.80 5.37 -9.17
N VAL A 75 -9.38 6.39 -8.53
CA VAL A 75 -10.21 6.23 -7.31
C VAL A 75 -11.54 5.52 -7.59
N GLU A 76 -12.02 5.53 -8.84
CA GLU A 76 -13.22 4.78 -9.25
C GLU A 76 -12.94 3.28 -9.20
N ARG A 77 -11.81 2.87 -9.78
CA ARG A 77 -11.35 1.47 -9.70
C ARG A 77 -11.14 1.04 -8.25
N GLU A 78 -10.53 1.89 -7.41
CA GLU A 78 -10.34 1.62 -5.97
C GLU A 78 -11.69 1.38 -5.27
N TYR A 79 -12.68 2.28 -5.48
CA TYR A 79 -14.04 2.13 -4.94
C TYR A 79 -14.68 0.80 -5.34
N HIS A 80 -14.62 0.44 -6.61
CA HIS A 80 -15.24 -0.80 -7.10
C HIS A 80 -14.55 -2.05 -6.57
N ILE A 81 -13.23 -2.03 -6.43
CA ILE A 81 -12.48 -3.14 -5.80
C ILE A 81 -12.89 -3.30 -4.33
N LEU A 82 -12.92 -2.20 -3.56
CA LEU A 82 -13.37 -2.24 -2.17
C LEU A 82 -14.79 -2.79 -2.03
N LYS A 83 -15.69 -2.43 -2.96
CA LYS A 83 -17.09 -2.84 -2.93
C LYS A 83 -17.25 -4.35 -3.06
N GLU A 84 -16.42 -4.97 -3.88
CA GLU A 84 -16.43 -6.42 -4.11
C GLU A 84 -15.67 -7.19 -3.02
N ILE A 85 -14.64 -6.59 -2.42
CA ILE A 85 -13.79 -7.25 -1.41
C ILE A 85 -14.37 -7.18 0.00
N GLN A 86 -14.91 -6.03 0.40
CA GLN A 86 -15.29 -5.78 1.80
C GLN A 86 -16.26 -6.81 2.40
N PRO A 87 -17.26 -7.34 1.67
CA PRO A 87 -18.13 -8.41 2.19
C PRO A 87 -17.40 -9.70 2.57
N HIS A 88 -16.20 -9.92 2.02
CA HIS A 88 -15.38 -11.12 2.23
C HIS A 88 -14.14 -10.85 3.08
N PHE A 89 -13.75 -9.58 3.24
CA PHE A 89 -12.57 -9.16 4.00
C PHE A 89 -12.89 -7.88 4.80
N PRO A 90 -13.45 -8.00 6.02
CA PRO A 90 -13.96 -6.86 6.81
C PRO A 90 -12.93 -5.81 7.23
N ALA A 91 -11.63 -6.14 7.16
CA ALA A 91 -10.56 -5.18 7.38
C ALA A 91 -10.46 -4.16 6.23
N ALA A 92 -10.97 -4.45 5.03
CA ALA A 92 -11.17 -3.42 4.01
C ALA A 92 -12.27 -2.44 4.46
N PRO A 93 -12.07 -1.10 4.38
CA PRO A 93 -13.10 -0.13 4.66
C PRO A 93 -14.32 -0.31 3.76
N LYS A 94 -15.52 -0.29 4.34
CA LYS A 94 -16.77 -0.34 3.57
C LYS A 94 -16.90 0.91 2.69
N PRO A 95 -16.95 0.80 1.36
CA PRO A 95 -17.19 1.95 0.51
C PRO A 95 -18.68 2.32 0.57
N PHE A 96 -18.97 3.60 0.80
CA PHE A 96 -20.32 4.13 0.91
C PHE A 96 -20.83 4.66 -0.44
N LEU A 97 -20.05 5.51 -1.09
CA LEU A 97 -20.50 6.26 -2.26
C LEU A 97 -19.33 6.56 -3.19
N PHE A 98 -19.57 6.51 -4.50
CA PHE A 98 -18.69 7.07 -5.52
C PHE A 98 -19.37 8.25 -6.20
N ALA A 99 -18.59 9.26 -6.57
CA ALA A 99 -19.04 10.44 -7.30
C ALA A 99 -18.10 10.74 -8.46
N ASP A 100 -18.69 11.02 -9.61
CA ASP A 100 -17.95 11.46 -10.79
C ASP A 100 -17.53 12.96 -10.67
N PRO A 101 -16.74 13.50 -11.62
CA PRO A 101 -16.27 14.88 -11.57
C PRO A 101 -17.37 15.96 -11.59
N SER A 102 -18.63 15.62 -11.88
CA SER A 102 -19.73 16.59 -11.92
C SER A 102 -20.06 17.19 -10.55
N VAL A 103 -19.58 16.62 -9.44
CA VAL A 103 -19.84 17.14 -8.09
C VAL A 103 -18.74 18.10 -7.64
N LEU A 104 -17.47 17.69 -7.61
CA LEU A 104 -16.39 18.54 -7.09
C LEU A 104 -15.34 18.95 -8.14
N GLY A 105 -15.58 18.64 -9.41
CA GLY A 105 -14.61 18.84 -10.50
C GLY A 105 -13.55 17.75 -10.61
N TYR A 106 -13.64 16.70 -9.78
CA TYR A 106 -12.80 15.51 -9.78
C TYR A 106 -13.57 14.32 -9.22
N PRO A 107 -13.21 13.07 -9.60
CA PRO A 107 -13.85 11.91 -9.03
C PRO A 107 -13.42 11.74 -7.56
N PHE A 108 -14.32 11.23 -6.74
CA PHE A 108 -14.01 10.85 -5.36
C PHE A 108 -14.89 9.70 -4.90
N PHE A 109 -14.50 9.06 -3.81
CA PHE A 109 -15.39 8.16 -3.10
C PHE A 109 -15.35 8.41 -1.60
N ILE A 110 -16.38 7.96 -0.91
CA ILE A 110 -16.49 7.98 0.54
C ILE A 110 -16.53 6.55 1.05
N MET A 111 -15.79 6.28 2.12
CA MET A 111 -15.74 4.99 2.79
C MET A 111 -15.88 5.13 4.31
N GLU A 112 -16.08 3.99 4.97
CA GLU A 112 -16.08 3.82 6.41
C GLU A 112 -14.86 4.46 7.06
N ARG A 113 -15.10 5.21 8.14
CA ARG A 113 -14.05 5.61 9.06
C ARG A 113 -13.81 4.48 10.06
N LYS A 114 -12.65 3.83 9.96
CA LYS A 114 -12.17 2.86 10.95
C LYS A 114 -11.41 3.54 12.07
N HIS A 115 -11.54 3.01 13.29
CA HIS A 115 -10.92 3.51 14.51
C HIS A 115 -10.07 2.44 15.16
N GLY A 116 -8.83 2.79 15.52
CA GLY A 116 -7.85 1.86 16.05
C GLY A 116 -6.45 2.44 16.03
N VAL A 117 -5.45 1.57 16.11
CA VAL A 117 -4.04 1.94 16.21
C VAL A 117 -3.30 1.57 14.92
N VAL A 118 -2.63 2.55 14.31
CA VAL A 118 -1.69 2.34 13.21
C VAL A 118 -0.27 2.39 13.77
N LEU A 119 0.55 1.40 13.41
CA LEU A 119 1.96 1.32 13.82
C LEU A 119 2.86 1.71 12.65
N ASP A 120 3.87 2.54 12.90
CA ASP A 120 4.84 2.97 11.89
C ASP A 120 6.27 2.81 12.39
N THR A 121 6.77 3.78 13.18
CA THR A 121 8.15 3.81 13.69
C THR A 121 8.26 3.50 15.18
N GLY A 122 7.12 3.43 15.88
CA GLY A 122 7.04 3.17 17.31
C GLY A 122 5.61 2.83 17.76
N PHE A 123 5.49 2.35 19.00
CA PHE A 123 4.20 2.10 19.65
C PHE A 123 3.58 3.42 20.13
N PRO A 124 2.25 3.49 20.27
CA PRO A 124 1.57 4.64 20.86
C PRO A 124 2.15 4.99 22.24
N ASP A 125 2.23 6.29 22.51
CA ASP A 125 2.71 6.88 23.76
C ASP A 125 4.12 6.41 24.20
N ASN A 126 4.94 5.94 23.26
CA ASN A 126 6.25 5.35 23.51
C ASN A 126 6.21 4.17 24.50
N SER A 127 5.08 3.45 24.56
CA SER A 127 4.98 2.22 25.36
C SER A 127 6.03 1.19 24.90
N ALA A 128 6.60 0.45 25.86
CA ALA A 128 7.61 -0.55 25.55
C ALA A 128 6.96 -1.78 24.92
N ALA A 129 7.40 -2.13 23.71
CA ALA A 129 7.04 -3.37 23.04
C ALA A 129 7.50 -4.57 23.86
N THR A 130 6.63 -5.55 24.11
CA THR A 130 7.09 -6.87 24.55
C THR A 130 7.35 -7.74 23.31
N PRO A 131 8.36 -8.62 23.35
CA PRO A 131 8.57 -9.55 22.25
C PRO A 131 7.31 -10.37 21.91
N GLU A 132 6.52 -10.74 22.92
CA GLU A 132 5.26 -11.45 22.74
C GLU A 132 4.24 -10.64 21.93
N LEU A 133 4.08 -9.34 22.23
CA LEU A 133 3.17 -8.48 21.48
C LEU A 133 3.61 -8.33 20.02
N CYS A 134 4.92 -8.18 19.78
CA CYS A 134 5.47 -8.14 18.42
C CYS A 134 5.19 -9.44 17.64
N ARG A 135 5.24 -10.61 18.31
CA ARG A 135 4.87 -11.91 17.72
C ARG A 135 3.38 -11.98 17.39
N ILE A 136 2.51 -11.47 18.27
CA ILE A 136 1.05 -11.38 18.05
C ILE A 136 0.75 -10.51 16.83
N ILE A 137 1.30 -9.29 16.77
CA ILE A 137 1.14 -8.38 15.63
C ILE A 137 1.63 -9.03 14.33
N SER A 138 2.79 -9.68 14.36
CA SER A 138 3.33 -10.40 13.20
C SER A 138 2.41 -11.52 12.74
N THR A 139 1.80 -12.24 13.68
CA THR A 139 0.83 -13.32 13.39
C THR A 139 -0.44 -12.76 12.78
N ALA A 140 -0.99 -11.68 13.33
CA ALA A 140 -2.17 -10.99 12.79
C ALA A 140 -1.93 -10.47 11.36
N MET A 141 -0.72 -10.01 11.05
CA MET A 141 -0.31 -9.62 9.69
C MET A 141 -0.27 -10.83 8.74
N VAL A 142 0.27 -11.97 9.15
CA VAL A 142 0.24 -13.20 8.34
C VAL A 142 -1.19 -13.67 8.12
N ASP A 143 -1.99 -13.66 9.19
CA ASP A 143 -3.35 -14.15 9.18
C ASP A 143 -4.25 -13.33 8.26
N SER A 144 -4.13 -12.01 8.31
CA SER A 144 -4.91 -11.11 7.46
C SER A 144 -4.53 -11.24 5.99
N LEU A 145 -3.23 -11.35 5.66
CA LEU A 145 -2.78 -11.58 4.29
C LEU A 145 -3.29 -12.91 3.74
N GLY A 146 -3.21 -13.99 4.54
CA GLY A 146 -3.74 -15.29 4.15
C GLY A 146 -5.26 -15.26 3.93
N SER A 147 -6.00 -14.56 4.78
CA SER A 147 -7.46 -14.38 4.64
C SER A 147 -7.81 -13.58 3.38
N LEU A 148 -7.07 -12.51 3.08
CA LEU A 148 -7.25 -11.75 1.83
C LEU A 148 -7.03 -12.65 0.61
N HIS A 149 -5.95 -13.43 0.61
CA HIS A 149 -5.62 -14.33 -0.50
C HIS A 149 -6.55 -15.55 -0.61
N ALA A 150 -7.41 -15.78 0.38
CA ALA A 150 -8.43 -16.82 0.38
C ALA A 150 -9.79 -16.33 -0.14
N VAL A 151 -9.96 -15.03 -0.41
CA VAL A 151 -11.19 -14.48 -1.01
C VAL A 151 -11.42 -15.11 -2.38
N ASP A 152 -12.57 -15.76 -2.55
CA ASP A 152 -12.99 -16.35 -3.83
C ASP A 152 -13.46 -15.24 -4.79
N TYR A 153 -12.48 -14.57 -5.42
CA TYR A 153 -12.74 -13.46 -6.34
C TYR A 153 -13.61 -13.86 -7.53
N LYS A 154 -13.68 -15.14 -7.90
CA LYS A 154 -14.49 -15.63 -9.02
C LYS A 154 -15.99 -15.52 -8.74
N ARG A 155 -16.38 -15.37 -7.47
CA ARG A 155 -17.77 -15.13 -7.03
C ARG A 155 -18.11 -13.64 -6.86
N THR A 156 -17.19 -12.76 -7.26
CA THR A 156 -17.35 -11.29 -7.24
C THR A 156 -17.35 -10.75 -8.67
N LYS A 157 -17.45 -9.44 -8.85
CA LYS A 157 -17.26 -8.77 -10.16
C LYS A 157 -15.79 -8.49 -10.52
N LEU A 158 -14.84 -8.85 -9.66
CA LEU A 158 -13.41 -8.67 -9.94
C LEU A 158 -12.91 -9.31 -11.24
N PRO A 159 -13.42 -10.46 -11.73
CA PRO A 159 -13.03 -11.03 -13.03
C PRO A 159 -13.34 -10.11 -14.22
N GLU A 160 -14.31 -9.20 -14.10
CA GLU A 160 -14.66 -8.24 -15.16
C GLU A 160 -13.72 -7.03 -15.18
N MET A 161 -13.04 -6.77 -14.05
CA MET A 161 -12.20 -5.57 -13.84
C MET A 161 -10.70 -5.86 -13.89
N THR A 162 -10.32 -7.14 -13.85
CA THR A 162 -8.92 -7.56 -13.69
C THR A 162 -8.53 -8.58 -14.74
N LYS A 163 -7.21 -8.75 -14.92
CA LYS A 163 -6.65 -9.75 -15.83
C LYS A 163 -5.56 -10.51 -15.07
N PRO A 164 -5.88 -11.65 -14.46
CA PRO A 164 -4.90 -12.42 -13.70
C PRO A 164 -3.93 -13.22 -14.58
N ASP A 165 -4.38 -13.75 -15.72
CA ASP A 165 -3.53 -14.54 -16.62
C ASP A 165 -2.33 -13.74 -17.10
N GLY A 166 -1.11 -14.26 -16.96
CA GLY A 166 0.13 -13.57 -17.32
C GLY A 166 0.43 -12.31 -16.48
N PHE A 167 -0.18 -12.19 -15.28
CA PHE A 167 0.04 -11.06 -14.39
C PHE A 167 1.52 -10.84 -14.10
N LEU A 168 2.24 -11.87 -13.66
CA LEU A 168 3.63 -11.74 -13.21
C LEU A 168 4.55 -11.28 -14.35
N GLU A 169 4.42 -11.90 -15.53
CA GLU A 169 5.16 -11.50 -16.73
C GLU A 169 4.91 -10.03 -17.11
N ARG A 170 3.64 -9.59 -17.11
CA ARG A 170 3.29 -8.17 -17.35
C ARG A 170 3.89 -7.25 -16.31
N GLN A 171 3.90 -7.65 -15.04
CA GLN A 171 4.50 -6.86 -13.98
C GLN A 171 6.01 -6.72 -14.21
N VAL A 172 6.73 -7.81 -14.42
CA VAL A 172 8.18 -7.81 -14.64
C VAL A 172 8.56 -6.88 -15.80
N HIS A 173 8.02 -7.10 -17.00
CA HIS A 173 8.33 -6.27 -18.16
C HIS A 173 7.83 -4.83 -18.01
N GLY A 174 6.68 -4.63 -17.36
CA GLY A 174 6.13 -3.31 -17.09
C GLY A 174 7.04 -2.47 -16.20
N TRP A 175 7.61 -3.05 -15.14
CA TRP A 175 8.54 -2.38 -14.24
C TRP A 175 9.93 -2.15 -14.87
N ILE A 176 10.43 -3.09 -15.68
CA ILE A 176 11.64 -2.88 -16.51
C ILE A 176 11.45 -1.67 -17.43
N SER A 177 10.32 -1.61 -18.13
CA SER A 177 9.99 -0.48 -19.01
C SER A 177 9.88 0.85 -18.25
N ARG A 178 9.31 0.84 -17.02
CA ARG A 178 9.27 2.01 -16.14
C ARG A 178 10.66 2.48 -15.71
N TYR A 179 11.56 1.55 -15.38
CA TYR A 179 12.95 1.87 -15.07
C TYR A 179 13.61 2.62 -16.22
N HIS A 180 13.53 2.07 -17.45
CA HIS A 180 14.14 2.72 -18.62
C HIS A 180 13.61 4.13 -18.87
N ARG A 181 12.30 4.37 -18.68
CA ARG A 181 11.72 5.73 -18.83
C ARG A 181 12.16 6.71 -17.74
N ALA A 182 12.53 6.22 -16.57
CA ALA A 182 12.91 7.03 -15.42
C ALA A 182 14.42 7.04 -15.13
N ALA A 183 15.23 6.37 -15.96
CA ALA A 183 16.67 6.29 -15.78
C ALA A 183 17.30 7.69 -15.81
N THR A 184 18.14 8.00 -14.83
CA THR A 184 18.80 9.31 -14.70
C THR A 184 20.31 9.23 -14.82
N ASP A 185 20.92 8.20 -14.25
CA ASP A 185 22.35 7.93 -14.17
C ASP A 185 22.54 6.42 -14.28
N GLU A 186 23.72 5.98 -14.65
CA GLU A 186 24.03 4.55 -14.70
C GLU A 186 24.06 3.97 -13.27
N ILE A 187 23.28 2.91 -13.04
CA ILE A 187 23.27 2.15 -11.79
C ILE A 187 23.92 0.80 -12.05
N PRO A 188 25.10 0.52 -11.48
CA PRO A 188 25.78 -0.76 -11.64
C PRO A 188 24.87 -1.94 -11.26
N GLY A 189 24.83 -2.96 -12.13
CA GLY A 189 24.04 -4.18 -11.93
C GLY A 189 22.56 -4.06 -12.33
N ALA A 190 22.04 -2.88 -12.65
CA ALA A 190 20.63 -2.73 -12.99
C ALA A 190 20.22 -3.50 -14.25
N LEU A 191 21.01 -3.40 -15.34
CA LEU A 191 20.75 -4.14 -16.59
C LEU A 191 20.81 -5.66 -16.38
N GLN A 192 21.84 -6.14 -15.68
CA GLN A 192 22.00 -7.57 -15.36
C GLN A 192 20.84 -8.10 -14.51
N LEU A 193 20.37 -7.31 -13.54
CA LEU A 193 19.21 -7.65 -12.72
C LEU A 193 17.92 -7.73 -13.55
N MET A 194 17.72 -6.79 -14.48
CA MET A 194 16.56 -6.78 -15.37
C MET A 194 16.56 -8.00 -16.31
N ASP A 195 17.71 -8.35 -16.88
CA ASP A 195 17.87 -9.56 -17.69
C ASP A 195 17.60 -10.83 -16.87
N TRP A 196 18.11 -10.89 -15.64
CA TRP A 196 17.84 -11.99 -14.72
C TRP A 196 16.34 -12.12 -14.41
N LEU A 197 15.68 -11.01 -14.08
CA LEU A 197 14.24 -10.99 -13.79
C LEU A 197 13.40 -11.48 -14.97
N ALA A 198 13.73 -11.04 -16.19
CA ALA A 198 13.04 -11.48 -17.40
C ALA A 198 13.24 -12.98 -17.70
N ALA A 199 14.41 -13.53 -17.37
CA ALA A 199 14.77 -14.92 -17.65
C ALA A 199 14.29 -15.92 -16.59
N HIS A 200 13.94 -15.48 -15.38
CA HIS A 200 13.63 -16.35 -14.23
C HIS A 200 12.20 -16.23 -13.71
N ILE A 201 11.27 -15.72 -14.53
CA ILE A 201 9.86 -15.57 -14.13
C ILE A 201 9.28 -16.96 -13.80
N PRO A 202 8.86 -17.21 -12.54
CA PRO A 202 8.30 -18.49 -12.14
C PRO A 202 6.90 -18.68 -12.72
N ILE A 203 6.43 -19.92 -12.71
CA ILE A 203 5.05 -20.24 -13.06
C ILE A 203 4.16 -19.80 -11.89
N SER A 204 3.29 -18.83 -12.14
CA SER A 204 2.34 -18.35 -11.13
C SER A 204 1.41 -19.46 -10.63
N GLN A 205 1.19 -19.48 -9.32
CA GLN A 205 0.15 -20.29 -8.69
C GLN A 205 -1.24 -19.69 -8.95
N GLU A 206 -2.29 -20.35 -8.45
CA GLU A 206 -3.67 -19.86 -8.56
C GLU A 206 -3.76 -18.39 -8.10
N PRO A 207 -4.26 -17.49 -8.97
CA PRO A 207 -4.39 -16.08 -8.66
C PRO A 207 -5.26 -15.83 -7.42
N ALA A 208 -5.00 -14.72 -6.75
CA ALA A 208 -5.77 -14.27 -5.60
C ALA A 208 -6.04 -12.77 -5.68
N VAL A 209 -6.99 -12.30 -4.87
CA VAL A 209 -7.05 -10.87 -4.53
C VAL A 209 -5.74 -10.51 -3.84
N ILE A 210 -5.06 -9.48 -4.34
CA ILE A 210 -3.82 -8.94 -3.77
C ILE A 210 -4.00 -7.46 -3.45
N HIS A 211 -3.43 -7.02 -2.33
CA HIS A 211 -3.36 -5.62 -1.95
C HIS A 211 -2.25 -4.89 -2.72
N TYR A 212 -1.10 -5.54 -2.86
CA TYR A 212 0.09 -5.09 -3.59
C TYR A 212 0.81 -3.85 -3.05
N ASP A 213 0.31 -3.30 -1.94
CA ASP A 213 0.96 -2.36 -1.01
C ASP A 213 0.82 -2.82 0.46
N TYR A 214 0.88 -4.13 0.73
CA TYR A 214 0.63 -4.67 2.06
C TYR A 214 1.79 -4.40 3.01
N LYS A 215 1.63 -3.46 3.95
CA LYS A 215 2.67 -3.05 4.91
C LYS A 215 2.06 -2.62 6.24
N LEU A 216 2.86 -2.66 7.30
CA LEU A 216 2.38 -2.46 8.67
C LEU A 216 1.72 -1.08 8.88
N ASN A 217 2.26 -0.02 8.28
CA ASN A 217 1.68 1.33 8.42
C ASN A 217 0.44 1.60 7.53
N ASN A 218 0.05 0.62 6.71
CA ASN A 218 -1.27 0.59 6.07
C ASN A 218 -2.27 -0.27 6.87
N ALA A 219 -1.82 -0.96 7.92
CA ALA A 219 -2.65 -1.77 8.79
C ALA A 219 -3.04 -1.00 10.06
N MET A 220 -4.30 -1.14 10.45
CA MET A 220 -4.86 -0.66 11.69
C MET A 220 -5.28 -1.85 12.55
N PHE A 221 -4.87 -1.81 13.80
CA PHE A 221 -5.18 -2.81 14.80
C PHE A 221 -6.20 -2.27 15.80
N ASN A 222 -6.87 -3.17 16.51
CA ASN A 222 -7.63 -2.81 17.71
C ASN A 222 -6.71 -2.27 18.83
N GLU A 223 -7.31 -1.77 19.91
CA GLU A 223 -6.56 -1.08 20.98
C GLU A 223 -5.53 -1.98 21.69
N ASP A 224 -5.78 -3.28 21.77
CA ASP A 224 -4.86 -4.26 22.38
C ASP A 224 -3.83 -4.84 21.39
N LEU A 225 -3.87 -4.40 20.12
CA LEU A 225 -2.96 -4.79 19.04
C LEU A 225 -2.96 -6.29 18.71
N THR A 226 -4.09 -6.97 18.93
CA THR A 226 -4.23 -8.42 18.69
C THR A 226 -4.83 -8.77 17.33
N GLU A 227 -5.63 -7.87 16.74
CA GLU A 227 -6.36 -8.11 15.50
C GLU A 227 -6.22 -6.93 14.54
N MET A 228 -6.03 -7.21 13.24
CA MET A 228 -6.12 -6.20 12.19
C MET A 228 -7.59 -5.91 11.89
N ILE A 229 -8.02 -4.70 12.21
CA ILE A 229 -9.39 -4.23 11.98
C ILE A 229 -9.51 -3.31 10.76
N GLY A 230 -8.38 -2.84 10.22
CA GLY A 230 -8.31 -2.00 9.03
C GLY A 230 -7.09 -2.30 8.17
N LEU A 231 -7.28 -2.36 6.85
CA LEU A 231 -6.23 -2.36 5.83
C LEU A 231 -6.55 -1.26 4.82
N PHE A 232 -5.64 -0.33 4.63
CA PHE A 232 -5.84 0.87 3.80
C PHE A 232 -4.94 0.90 2.57
N ASP A 233 -5.25 1.84 1.66
CA ASP A 233 -4.50 2.14 0.43
C ASP A 233 -4.62 1.07 -0.66
N TRP A 234 -5.86 0.83 -1.12
CA TRP A 234 -6.20 -0.19 -2.10
C TRP A 234 -5.94 0.23 -3.55
N GLU A 235 -5.18 1.32 -3.78
CA GLU A 235 -4.96 1.87 -5.12
C GLU A 235 -4.21 0.91 -6.06
N MET A 236 -3.35 0.05 -5.49
CA MET A 236 -2.60 -0.98 -6.23
C MET A 236 -3.29 -2.34 -6.26
N ALA A 237 -4.40 -2.51 -5.54
CA ALA A 237 -5.05 -3.80 -5.37
C ALA A 237 -5.57 -4.35 -6.70
N THR A 238 -5.52 -5.67 -6.88
CA THR A 238 -6.00 -6.35 -8.09
C THR A 238 -6.18 -7.85 -7.84
N VAL A 239 -6.45 -8.63 -8.89
CA VAL A 239 -6.32 -10.09 -8.87
C VAL A 239 -5.04 -10.45 -9.62
N GLY A 240 -4.14 -11.16 -8.95
CA GLY A 240 -2.81 -11.45 -9.48
C GLY A 240 -2.10 -12.54 -8.69
N ASP A 241 -0.78 -12.57 -8.82
CA ASP A 241 0.06 -13.56 -8.16
C ASP A 241 0.19 -13.23 -6.66
N PRO A 242 -0.29 -14.11 -5.75
CA PRO A 242 -0.24 -13.87 -4.31
C PRO A 242 1.19 -13.83 -3.75
N LEU A 243 2.15 -14.50 -4.39
CA LEU A 243 3.55 -14.42 -3.95
C LEU A 243 4.21 -13.11 -4.36
N ALA A 244 3.72 -12.44 -5.39
CA ALA A 244 4.14 -11.07 -5.70
C ALA A 244 3.69 -10.08 -4.62
N ASP A 245 2.52 -10.30 -4.02
CA ASP A 245 2.04 -9.50 -2.88
C ASP A 245 2.85 -9.81 -1.61
N LEU A 246 3.08 -11.10 -1.31
CA LEU A 246 3.96 -11.49 -0.21
C LEU A 246 5.38 -10.93 -0.37
N GLY A 247 5.95 -10.99 -1.57
CA GLY A 247 7.26 -10.42 -1.88
C GLY A 247 7.28 -8.91 -1.64
N ALA A 248 6.24 -8.19 -2.09
CA ALA A 248 6.08 -6.76 -1.83
C ALA A 248 6.02 -6.47 -0.32
N ALA A 249 5.20 -7.20 0.43
CA ALA A 249 5.10 -7.08 1.88
C ALA A 249 6.46 -7.27 2.57
N MET A 250 7.22 -8.28 2.16
CA MET A 250 8.51 -8.60 2.75
C MET A 250 9.60 -7.56 2.39
N SER A 251 9.45 -6.84 1.27
CA SER A 251 10.32 -5.70 0.95
C SER A 251 10.13 -4.51 1.91
N TYR A 252 8.94 -4.37 2.50
CA TYR A 252 8.63 -3.36 3.53
C TYR A 252 8.90 -3.84 4.96
N TRP A 253 8.90 -5.16 5.18
CA TRP A 253 9.15 -5.77 6.49
C TRP A 253 10.64 -5.71 6.83
N ILE A 254 11.07 -4.61 7.46
CA ILE A 254 12.47 -4.38 7.83
C ILE A 254 12.84 -5.19 9.07
N GLN A 255 14.00 -5.83 9.04
CA GLN A 255 14.57 -6.59 10.16
C GLN A 255 15.67 -5.81 10.88
N HIS A 256 15.94 -6.19 12.13
CA HIS A 256 17.01 -5.60 12.93
C HIS A 256 18.40 -5.71 12.26
N ASP A 257 18.69 -6.87 11.66
CA ASP A 257 19.96 -7.22 11.04
C ASP A 257 20.09 -6.76 9.58
N ASP A 258 19.07 -6.08 9.04
CA ASP A 258 19.17 -5.49 7.70
C ASP A 258 20.29 -4.42 7.64
N PRO A 259 20.91 -4.25 6.45
CA PRO A 259 21.90 -3.21 6.24
C PRO A 259 21.37 -1.82 6.62
N PRO A 260 22.18 -0.94 7.24
CA PRO A 260 21.72 0.38 7.69
C PRO A 260 21.05 1.25 6.60
N HIS A 261 21.51 1.12 5.36
CA HIS A 261 20.97 1.84 4.21
C HIS A 261 19.56 1.36 3.81
N LEU A 262 19.22 0.09 4.06
CA LEU A 262 17.89 -0.45 3.79
C LEU A 262 16.92 0.01 4.88
N LYS A 263 17.36 -0.03 6.14
CA LYS A 263 16.57 0.41 7.31
C LYS A 263 16.17 1.88 7.29
N LYS A 264 17.06 2.75 6.80
CA LYS A 264 16.86 4.21 6.78
C LYS A 264 16.45 4.76 5.41
N GLY A 265 16.31 3.90 4.41
CA GLY A 265 16.12 4.33 3.02
C GLY A 265 14.83 5.10 2.76
N MET A 266 13.79 4.86 3.57
CA MET A 266 12.49 5.52 3.50
C MET A 266 12.27 6.55 4.63
N GLY A 267 13.31 6.91 5.37
CA GLY A 267 13.24 7.83 6.51
C GLY A 267 13.54 7.13 7.83
N ASP A 268 12.61 7.25 8.78
CA ASP A 268 12.72 6.63 10.09
C ASP A 268 12.64 5.10 10.00
N ILE A 269 13.29 4.43 10.95
CA ILE A 269 13.36 2.97 10.97
C ILE A 269 11.98 2.42 11.35
N PRO A 270 11.37 1.53 10.54
CA PRO A 270 10.10 0.91 10.88
C PRO A 270 10.19 0.10 12.17
N ILE A 271 9.09 0.05 12.91
CA ILE A 271 8.99 -0.66 14.18
C ILE A 271 9.25 -2.16 14.06
N THR A 272 9.06 -2.74 12.86
CA THR A 272 9.34 -4.16 12.57
C THR A 272 10.82 -4.52 12.79
N ALA A 273 11.72 -3.54 12.79
CA ALA A 273 13.14 -3.75 13.08
C ALA A 273 13.42 -3.96 14.58
N GLN A 274 12.43 -3.81 15.46
CA GLN A 274 12.58 -4.08 16.89
C GLN A 274 12.60 -5.59 17.18
N PRO A 275 13.28 -6.02 18.27
CA PRO A 275 13.25 -7.41 18.70
C PRO A 275 11.83 -7.94 18.93
N GLY A 276 11.59 -9.19 18.54
CA GLY A 276 10.32 -9.89 18.75
C GLY A 276 9.37 -9.88 17.56
N PHE A 277 9.54 -9.00 16.57
CA PHE A 277 8.84 -9.17 15.29
C PHE A 277 9.35 -10.40 14.55
N PHE A 278 8.51 -11.00 13.70
CA PHE A 278 8.93 -12.09 12.84
C PHE A 278 10.12 -11.68 11.96
N SER A 279 11.04 -12.60 11.70
CA SER A 279 11.91 -12.47 10.53
C SER A 279 11.09 -12.64 9.24
N ARG A 280 11.63 -12.23 8.09
CA ARG A 280 10.95 -12.49 6.80
C ARG A 280 10.73 -13.99 6.57
N ASP A 281 11.70 -14.82 6.93
CA ASP A 281 11.60 -16.27 6.83
C ASP A 281 10.48 -16.85 7.72
N GLU A 282 10.36 -16.37 8.96
CA GLU A 282 9.27 -16.77 9.85
C GLU A 282 7.90 -16.36 9.29
N PHE A 283 7.78 -15.14 8.74
CA PHE A 283 6.56 -14.66 8.09
C PHE A 283 6.20 -15.51 6.88
N ILE A 284 7.15 -15.74 5.96
CA ILE A 284 6.95 -16.53 4.74
C ILE A 284 6.54 -17.96 5.09
N LYS A 285 7.22 -18.60 6.07
CA LYS A 285 6.88 -19.95 6.54
C LYS A 285 5.50 -20.00 7.19
N ALA A 286 5.14 -19.02 8.01
CA ALA A 286 3.81 -18.94 8.62
C ALA A 286 2.72 -18.77 7.56
N TYR A 287 2.95 -17.90 6.56
CA TYR A 287 2.06 -17.71 5.43
C TYR A 287 1.89 -18.99 4.60
N SER A 288 2.98 -19.70 4.29
CA SER A 288 2.93 -20.97 3.56
C SER A 288 2.13 -22.02 4.33
N ARG A 289 2.36 -22.17 5.64
CA ARG A 289 1.56 -23.07 6.50
C ARG A 289 0.07 -22.73 6.49
N LYS A 290 -0.27 -21.45 6.53
CA LYS A 290 -1.66 -20.99 6.57
C LYS A 290 -2.39 -21.18 5.24
N THR A 291 -1.72 -20.86 4.12
CA THR A 291 -2.34 -20.84 2.80
C THR A 291 -2.16 -22.13 2.01
N GLY A 292 -1.23 -23.00 2.43
CA GLY A 292 -0.83 -24.19 1.68
C GLY A 292 -0.04 -23.87 0.40
N ARG A 293 0.29 -22.60 0.15
CA ARG A 293 1.01 -22.19 -1.06
C ARG A 293 2.49 -22.55 -0.98
N ASP A 294 3.03 -22.99 -2.12
CA ASP A 294 4.45 -23.22 -2.26
C ASP A 294 5.20 -21.87 -2.26
N VAL A 295 6.23 -21.75 -1.44
CA VAL A 295 7.04 -20.53 -1.30
C VAL A 295 8.49 -20.76 -1.74
N SER A 296 8.76 -21.87 -2.44
CA SER A 296 10.12 -22.25 -2.87
C SER A 296 10.79 -21.20 -3.77
N ASP A 297 10.00 -20.45 -4.55
CA ASP A 297 10.48 -19.41 -5.45
C ASP A 297 10.52 -18.01 -4.83
N MET A 298 10.33 -17.88 -3.51
CA MET A 298 10.27 -16.55 -2.84
C MET A 298 11.48 -15.66 -3.08
N ASN A 299 12.65 -16.22 -3.38
CA ASN A 299 13.82 -15.44 -3.77
C ASN A 299 13.56 -14.60 -5.03
N PHE A 300 12.89 -15.16 -6.05
CA PHE A 300 12.48 -14.38 -7.22
C PHE A 300 11.54 -13.23 -6.85
N TYR A 301 10.51 -13.53 -6.06
CA TYR A 301 9.50 -12.53 -5.68
C TYR A 301 10.08 -11.41 -4.82
N LEU A 302 11.03 -11.72 -3.93
CA LEU A 302 11.76 -10.73 -3.13
C LEU A 302 12.69 -9.88 -4.00
N THR A 303 13.47 -10.50 -4.89
CA THR A 303 14.29 -9.76 -5.87
C THR A 303 13.43 -8.81 -6.69
N PHE A 304 12.29 -9.30 -7.20
CA PHE A 304 11.37 -8.49 -7.99
C PHE A 304 10.73 -7.35 -7.17
N ALA A 305 10.37 -7.61 -5.91
CA ALA A 305 9.82 -6.59 -5.02
C ALA A 305 10.82 -5.46 -4.73
N TYR A 306 12.09 -5.78 -4.43
CA TYR A 306 13.14 -4.78 -4.25
C TYR A 306 13.43 -4.01 -5.54
N PHE A 307 13.42 -4.68 -6.70
CA PHE A 307 13.52 -4.00 -7.99
C PHE A 307 12.34 -3.04 -8.20
N LYS A 308 11.09 -3.48 -7.99
CA LYS A 308 9.88 -2.64 -8.06
C LYS A 308 10.02 -1.41 -7.16
N LEU A 309 10.45 -1.59 -5.91
CA LEU A 309 10.68 -0.50 -4.97
C LEU A 309 11.76 0.48 -5.47
N ALA A 310 12.85 -0.03 -6.03
CA ALA A 310 13.90 0.78 -6.63
C ALA A 310 13.35 1.64 -7.79
N VAL A 311 12.51 1.06 -8.65
CA VAL A 311 11.90 1.78 -9.77
C VAL A 311 10.95 2.88 -9.28
N ILE A 312 10.15 2.63 -8.23
CA ILE A 312 9.28 3.66 -7.61
C ILE A 312 10.14 4.84 -7.12
N CYS A 313 11.19 4.56 -6.35
CA CYS A 313 12.12 5.59 -5.88
C CYS A 313 12.80 6.32 -7.05
N GLN A 314 13.18 5.60 -8.11
CA GLN A 314 13.79 6.17 -9.31
C GLN A 314 12.85 7.11 -10.06
N GLN A 315 11.56 6.78 -10.16
CA GLN A 315 10.55 7.67 -10.76
C GLN A 315 10.37 8.96 -9.95
N ILE A 316 10.40 8.89 -8.62
CA ILE A 316 10.35 10.07 -7.76
C ILE A 316 11.62 10.92 -7.94
N TYR A 317 12.80 10.29 -7.91
CA TYR A 317 14.08 10.95 -8.11
C TYR A 317 14.17 11.62 -9.49
N PHE A 318 13.71 10.95 -10.55
CA PHE A 318 13.65 11.51 -11.90
C PHE A 318 12.87 12.83 -11.95
N ARG A 319 11.69 12.89 -11.31
CA ARG A 319 10.89 14.11 -11.23
C ARG A 319 11.62 15.23 -10.50
N TRP A 320 12.30 14.91 -9.39
CA TRP A 320 13.11 15.87 -8.65
C TRP A 320 14.29 16.38 -9.49
N LYS A 321 15.04 15.48 -10.14
CA LYS A 321 16.20 15.82 -11.01
C LYS A 321 15.78 16.68 -12.21
N LYS A 322 14.54 16.52 -12.70
CA LYS A 322 13.96 17.34 -13.78
C LYS A 322 13.32 18.65 -13.28
N GLY A 323 13.36 18.95 -11.97
CA GLY A 323 12.76 20.14 -11.38
C GLY A 323 11.22 20.13 -11.35
N GLN A 324 10.58 18.97 -11.55
CA GLN A 324 9.12 18.81 -11.51
C GLN A 324 8.59 18.73 -10.06
N THR A 325 9.48 18.48 -9.10
CA THR A 325 9.23 18.61 -7.67
C THR A 325 10.48 19.19 -7.00
N GLN A 326 10.29 19.99 -5.95
CA GLN A 326 11.38 20.66 -5.21
C GLN A 326 11.52 20.12 -3.78
N ASP A 327 10.83 19.02 -3.45
CA ASP A 327 10.91 18.40 -2.14
C ASP A 327 12.31 17.85 -1.89
N VAL A 328 13.03 18.46 -0.94
CA VAL A 328 14.42 18.13 -0.59
C VAL A 328 14.59 16.70 -0.09
N ARG A 329 13.52 16.04 0.39
CA ARG A 329 13.54 14.63 0.79
C ARG A 329 13.86 13.71 -0.37
N PHE A 330 13.58 14.14 -1.62
CA PHE A 330 13.81 13.34 -2.81
C PHE A 330 15.21 13.48 -3.40
N ALA A 331 16.02 14.44 -2.93
CA ALA A 331 17.34 14.75 -3.47
C ALA A 331 18.33 13.58 -3.40
N ASN A 332 18.20 12.72 -2.40
CA ASN A 332 19.11 11.59 -2.14
C ASN A 332 18.51 10.23 -2.51
N LEU A 333 17.33 10.20 -3.16
CA LEU A 333 16.68 8.94 -3.50
C LEU A 333 17.52 8.08 -4.45
N ASN A 334 18.37 8.66 -5.30
CA ASN A 334 19.31 7.93 -6.16
C ASN A 334 20.24 6.99 -5.37
N VAL A 335 20.68 7.39 -4.17
CA VAL A 335 21.52 6.55 -3.30
C VAL A 335 20.74 5.32 -2.84
N PHE A 336 19.46 5.53 -2.49
CA PHE A 336 18.59 4.44 -2.07
C PHE A 336 18.18 3.54 -3.24
N VAL A 337 17.97 4.08 -4.45
CA VAL A 337 17.75 3.28 -5.65
C VAL A 337 18.94 2.35 -5.90
N LYS A 338 20.17 2.87 -5.87
CA LYS A 338 21.38 2.05 -6.05
C LYS A 338 21.46 0.93 -5.02
N THR A 339 21.18 1.28 -3.76
CA THR A 339 21.11 0.34 -2.64
C THR A 339 20.12 -0.79 -2.90
N LEU A 340 18.89 -0.47 -3.32
CA LEU A 340 17.85 -1.46 -3.58
C LEU A 340 18.19 -2.36 -4.77
N ILE A 341 18.78 -1.83 -5.84
CA ILE A 341 19.24 -2.64 -6.98
C ILE A 341 20.33 -3.62 -6.56
N GLN A 342 21.31 -3.16 -5.77
CA GLN A 342 22.38 -4.03 -5.26
C GLN A 342 21.83 -5.10 -4.31
N HIS A 343 20.89 -4.73 -3.44
CA HIS A 343 20.23 -5.66 -2.53
C HIS A 343 19.40 -6.71 -3.29
N ALA A 344 18.61 -6.29 -4.27
CA ALA A 344 17.85 -7.19 -5.14
C ALA A 344 18.76 -8.22 -5.84
N PHE A 345 19.91 -7.78 -6.34
CA PHE A 345 20.92 -8.66 -6.96
C PHE A 345 21.58 -9.62 -5.95
N HIS A 346 21.80 -9.17 -4.72
CA HIS A 346 22.28 -10.05 -3.65
C HIS A 346 21.26 -11.14 -3.33
N VAL A 347 19.98 -10.78 -3.23
CA VAL A 347 18.86 -11.72 -3.01
C VAL A 347 18.69 -12.69 -4.17
N SER A 348 18.92 -12.27 -5.42
CA SER A 348 18.82 -13.19 -6.57
C SER A 348 19.94 -14.23 -6.60
N SER A 349 21.09 -13.89 -5.99
CA SER A 349 22.29 -14.72 -6.00
C SER A 349 22.40 -15.65 -4.77
N ASN A 350 21.80 -15.26 -3.65
CA ASN A 350 21.84 -16.01 -2.39
C ASN A 350 20.42 -16.43 -2.01
N ARG A 351 20.17 -17.74 -1.92
CA ARG A 351 18.88 -18.23 -1.42
C ARG A 351 18.71 -17.77 0.02
N ILE A 352 17.65 -17.01 0.29
CA ILE A 352 17.18 -16.67 1.64
C ILE A 352 16.62 -17.92 2.30
#